data_AF-A0A7S4DTX2-F1
#
_entry.id   AF-A0A7S4DTX2-F1
#
_cell.length_a   1.000
_cell.length_b   1.000
_cell.length_c   1.000
_cell.angle_alpha   90.00
_cell.angle_beta   90.00
_cell.angle_gamma   90.00
#
_symmetry.space_group_name_H-M   'P 1'
#
loop_
_entity.id
_entity.type
_entity.pdbx_description
1 polymer ?
#
loop_
_entity_poly.entity_id
_entity_poly.type
_entity_poly.pdbx_seq_one_letter_code
_entity_poly.pdbx_strand_id
1 'polypeptide(L)'
;AVAWALVALLAAATGVVQAGSVRATGNPHMEEDTCATEPCKCPAMMLNPFAAVSKPLATQEDTLIKIVKKSIMGFEVFIYHFKQPQRISELQLPFKILPMHTLDMEGVVDLKVPPHQSTDSWFPGYQWSILVCTKCQRSTHLGWRFESVTNPSEQFYALIVSYDDEEQTNTLAVGDAEKMGVAAEISIGTPAPGWMVAMVLAMAEGSTQTSPVA
;
A
#
# COMPACT_ATOMS: atom_id res chain seq x y z
N ALA A 1 22.66 -31.84 -59.08
CA ALA A 1 21.66 -32.20 -58.08
C ALA A 1 22.30 -32.11 -56.70
N VAL A 2 21.53 -31.65 -55.70
CA VAL A 2 21.88 -31.51 -54.26
C VAL A 2 22.79 -30.30 -53.97
N ALA A 3 22.35 -29.08 -53.64
CA ALA A 3 21.32 -28.56 -52.73
C ALA A 3 21.56 -28.89 -51.26
N TRP A 4 22.21 -27.98 -50.51
CA TRP A 4 22.00 -27.82 -49.06
C TRP A 4 22.16 -26.34 -48.68
N ALA A 5 21.03 -25.72 -48.34
CA ALA A 5 20.91 -24.37 -47.84
C ALA A 5 21.14 -24.36 -46.32
N LEU A 6 22.00 -23.46 -45.85
CA LEU A 6 22.18 -23.15 -44.43
C LEU A 6 21.24 -22.00 -44.08
N VAL A 7 20.06 -22.32 -43.56
CA VAL A 7 19.15 -21.35 -42.93
C VAL A 7 19.44 -21.38 -41.44
N ALA A 8 20.16 -20.37 -40.95
CA ALA A 8 20.34 -20.14 -39.53
C ALA A 8 19.06 -19.52 -38.95
N LEU A 9 18.28 -20.32 -38.20
CA LEU A 9 17.17 -19.82 -37.40
C LEU A 9 17.72 -19.03 -36.19
N LEU A 10 17.61 -17.70 -36.24
CA LEU A 10 17.66 -16.86 -35.04
C LEU A 10 16.36 -17.08 -34.26
N ALA A 11 16.40 -17.94 -33.25
CA ALA A 11 15.36 -18.00 -32.24
C ALA A 11 15.49 -16.77 -31.33
N ALA A 12 14.78 -15.70 -31.66
CA ALA A 12 14.55 -14.60 -30.73
C ALA A 12 13.69 -15.15 -29.58
N ALA A 13 14.30 -15.37 -28.42
CA ALA A 13 13.60 -15.69 -27.19
C ALA A 13 12.76 -14.46 -26.79
N THR A 14 11.52 -14.39 -27.26
CA THR A 14 10.53 -13.47 -26.73
C THR A 14 10.11 -14.00 -25.37
N GLY A 15 10.83 -13.59 -24.33
CA GLY A 15 10.37 -13.77 -22.96
C GLY A 15 9.01 -13.11 -22.81
N VAL A 16 7.96 -13.91 -22.70
CA VAL A 16 6.64 -13.43 -22.32
C VAL A 16 6.78 -12.95 -20.88
N VAL A 17 6.86 -11.63 -20.69
CA VAL A 17 6.78 -11.02 -19.37
C VAL A 17 5.34 -11.26 -18.90
N GLN A 18 5.18 -12.28 -18.07
CA GLN A 18 3.90 -12.55 -17.44
C GLN A 18 3.62 -11.39 -16.47
N ALA A 19 2.49 -10.72 -16.70
CA ALA A 19 2.16 -9.50 -15.99
C ALA A 19 1.63 -9.85 -14.60
N GLY A 20 2.50 -9.76 -13.58
CA GLY A 20 2.09 -9.89 -12.18
C GLY A 20 0.95 -8.92 -11.86
N SER A 21 -0.10 -9.41 -11.18
CA SER A 21 -1.27 -8.59 -10.89
C SER A 21 -1.01 -7.67 -9.70
N VAL A 22 -1.04 -6.35 -9.90
CA VAL A 22 -1.01 -5.36 -8.81
C VAL A 22 -2.43 -4.90 -8.55
N ARG A 23 -2.84 -4.88 -7.28
CA ARG A 23 -4.20 -4.53 -6.86
C ARG A 23 -4.13 -3.56 -5.68
N ALA A 24 -4.94 -2.51 -5.69
CA ALA A 24 -5.16 -1.72 -4.48
C ALA A 24 -5.94 -2.57 -3.47
N THR A 25 -5.53 -2.52 -2.21
CA THR A 25 -6.14 -3.24 -1.10
C THR A 25 -6.41 -2.30 0.05
N GLY A 26 -7.21 -2.74 1.03
CA GLY A 26 -7.28 -2.07 2.31
C GLY A 26 -6.00 -2.26 3.13
N ASN A 27 -5.96 -1.61 4.29
CA ASN A 27 -4.94 -1.83 5.31
C ASN A 27 -4.91 -3.30 5.76
N PRO A 28 -3.81 -4.04 5.51
CA PRO A 28 -3.71 -5.46 5.83
C PRO A 28 -3.62 -5.74 7.33
N HIS A 29 -3.43 -4.71 8.15
CA HIS A 29 -3.34 -4.81 9.61
C HIS A 29 -4.65 -4.46 10.31
N MET A 30 -5.71 -4.20 9.56
CA MET A 30 -7.06 -4.15 10.12
C MET A 30 -7.64 -5.55 10.13
N GLU A 31 -8.29 -5.95 11.22
CA GLU A 31 -9.00 -7.23 11.28
C GLU A 31 -10.01 -7.28 10.14
N GLU A 32 -9.77 -8.18 9.18
CA GLU A 32 -10.77 -8.54 8.20
C GLU A 32 -11.86 -9.29 8.94
N ASP A 33 -13.02 -8.68 9.04
CA ASP A 33 -14.15 -9.36 9.64
C ASP A 33 -14.57 -10.48 8.69
N THR A 34 -14.44 -11.72 9.16
CA THR A 34 -14.78 -12.95 8.43
C THR A 34 -16.25 -12.98 7.96
N CYS A 35 -17.06 -12.00 8.38
CA CYS A 35 -18.46 -11.83 8.01
C CYS A 35 -18.70 -11.01 6.72
N ALA A 36 -17.69 -10.34 6.15
CA ALA A 36 -17.86 -9.58 4.91
C ALA A 36 -17.81 -10.51 3.69
N THR A 37 -18.97 -10.93 3.20
CA THR A 37 -19.07 -11.85 2.04
C THR A 37 -18.76 -11.19 0.69
N GLU A 38 -18.71 -9.86 0.62
CA GLU A 38 -18.51 -9.12 -0.63
C GLU A 38 -17.24 -8.24 -0.55
N PRO A 39 -16.36 -8.28 -1.58
CA PRO A 39 -15.19 -7.44 -1.63
C PRO A 39 -15.58 -5.95 -1.70
N CYS A 40 -14.85 -5.12 -0.95
CA CYS A 40 -15.02 -3.66 -0.91
C CYS A 40 -14.93 -3.04 -2.32
N LYS A 41 -16.00 -2.39 -2.78
CA LYS A 41 -16.09 -1.73 -4.09
C LYS A 41 -15.89 -0.22 -3.92
N CYS A 42 -14.63 0.20 -3.80
CA CYS A 42 -14.27 1.61 -3.75
C CYS A 42 -13.73 2.09 -5.11
N PRO A 43 -14.26 3.17 -5.73
CA PRO A 43 -13.72 3.71 -6.98
C PRO A 43 -12.23 4.05 -6.91
N ALA A 44 -11.78 4.57 -5.77
CA ALA A 44 -10.38 4.85 -5.47
C ALA A 44 -9.44 3.63 -5.54
N MET A 45 -9.96 2.41 -5.43
CA MET A 45 -9.14 1.19 -5.54
C MET A 45 -8.91 0.77 -7.00
N MET A 46 -9.53 1.44 -7.97
CA MET A 46 -9.27 1.21 -9.38
C MET A 46 -7.95 1.88 -9.78
N LEU A 47 -6.92 1.06 -10.04
CA LEU A 47 -5.60 1.57 -10.43
C LEU A 47 -5.63 2.08 -11.87
N ASN A 48 -5.27 3.36 -12.05
CA ASN A 48 -4.98 3.97 -13.34
C ASN A 48 -3.46 4.10 -13.53
N PRO A 49 -2.81 3.28 -14.38
CA PRO A 49 -1.36 3.30 -14.54
C PRO A 49 -0.79 4.65 -14.98
N PHE A 50 -1.56 5.44 -15.73
CA PHE A 50 -1.15 6.79 -16.16
C PHE A 50 -1.13 7.80 -15.03
N ALA A 51 -1.86 7.53 -13.95
CA ALA A 51 -1.84 8.35 -12.75
C ALA A 51 -0.73 7.92 -11.79
N ALA A 52 -0.03 6.80 -12.01
CA ALA A 52 1.07 6.39 -11.14
C ALA A 52 2.26 7.36 -11.25
N VAL A 53 2.92 7.62 -10.11
CA VAL A 53 4.13 8.44 -10.11
C VAL A 53 5.27 7.66 -10.76
N SER A 54 5.73 8.16 -11.91
CA SER A 54 6.72 7.48 -12.76
C SER A 54 8.17 7.69 -12.36
N LYS A 55 8.45 8.59 -11.41
CA LYS A 55 9.80 8.85 -10.89
C LYS A 55 9.90 8.39 -9.44
N PRO A 56 10.99 7.72 -9.05
CA PRO A 56 11.27 7.45 -7.65
C PRO A 56 11.24 8.74 -6.83
N LEU A 57 10.53 8.71 -5.71
CA LEU A 57 10.43 9.80 -4.75
C LEU A 57 11.55 9.67 -3.71
N ALA A 58 11.97 10.79 -3.13
CA ALA A 58 12.85 10.77 -1.97
C ALA A 58 12.10 10.16 -0.77
N THR A 59 12.76 9.27 -0.05
CA THR A 59 12.15 8.52 1.05
C THR A 59 12.95 8.68 2.34
N GLN A 60 12.28 8.47 3.47
CA GLN A 60 12.90 8.44 4.77
C GLN A 60 13.71 7.14 4.99
N GLU A 61 15.00 7.26 5.31
CA GLU A 61 15.97 6.16 5.28
C GLU A 61 15.69 5.02 6.28
N ASP A 62 15.20 5.31 7.48
CA ASP A 62 14.94 4.31 8.53
C ASP A 62 13.62 3.54 8.34
N THR A 63 12.77 3.96 7.40
CA THR A 63 11.45 3.35 7.15
C THR A 63 11.38 2.59 5.84
N LEU A 64 12.16 2.97 4.82
CA LEU A 64 12.17 2.28 3.53
C LEU A 64 12.86 0.91 3.66
N ILE A 65 12.14 -0.15 3.29
CA ILE A 65 12.69 -1.51 3.20
C ILE A 65 13.27 -1.75 1.80
N LYS A 66 12.48 -1.51 0.75
CA LYS A 66 12.88 -1.66 -0.66
C LYS A 66 11.90 -0.99 -1.61
N ILE A 67 12.32 -0.78 -2.85
CA ILE A 67 11.46 -0.36 -3.96
C ILE A 67 11.44 -1.49 -5.00
N VAL A 68 10.24 -1.88 -5.43
CA VAL A 68 10.03 -2.94 -6.43
C VAL A 68 9.38 -2.33 -7.67
N LYS A 69 9.91 -2.63 -8.85
CA LYS A 69 9.29 -2.27 -10.12
C LYS A 69 8.29 -3.35 -10.52
N LYS A 70 7.09 -2.94 -10.93
CA LYS A 70 6.07 -3.84 -11.50
C LYS A 70 5.48 -3.21 -12.76
N SER A 71 4.87 -4.03 -13.61
CA SER A 71 4.19 -3.57 -14.82
C SER A 71 2.68 -3.70 -14.64
N ILE A 72 1.94 -2.60 -14.82
CA ILE A 72 0.48 -2.59 -14.83
C ILE A 72 0.04 -2.14 -16.21
N MET A 73 -0.59 -3.05 -16.98
CA MET A 73 -1.01 -2.77 -18.37
C MET A 73 0.12 -2.25 -19.28
N GLY A 74 1.36 -2.73 -19.07
CA GLY A 74 2.53 -2.31 -19.84
C GLY A 74 3.24 -1.06 -19.31
N PHE A 75 2.74 -0.43 -18.26
CA PHE A 75 3.38 0.73 -17.61
C PHE A 75 4.21 0.28 -16.41
N GLU A 76 5.47 0.70 -16.37
CA GLU A 76 6.31 0.50 -15.21
C GLU A 76 5.86 1.41 -14.06
N VAL A 77 5.65 0.81 -12.89
CA VAL A 77 5.29 1.49 -11.66
C VAL A 77 6.26 1.11 -10.54
N PHE A 78 6.45 2.02 -9.59
CA PHE A 78 7.30 1.82 -8.42
C PHE A 78 6.44 1.55 -7.18
N ILE A 79 6.57 0.35 -6.62
CA ILE A 79 5.91 -0.03 -5.38
C ILE A 79 6.93 0.06 -4.25
N TYR A 80 6.61 0.85 -3.23
CA TYR A 80 7.47 1.10 -2.08
C TYR A 80 7.08 0.19 -0.95
N HIS A 81 8.07 -0.46 -0.35
CA HIS A 81 7.89 -1.26 0.84
C HIS A 81 8.42 -0.45 2.00
N PHE A 82 7.51 0.02 2.84
CA PHE A 82 7.85 0.72 4.09
C PHE A 82 7.58 -0.19 5.28
N LYS A 83 8.24 0.12 6.39
CA LYS A 83 7.80 -0.26 7.73
C LYS A 83 7.39 1.01 8.49
N GLN A 84 6.45 0.88 9.42
CA GLN A 84 6.20 1.95 10.37
C GLN A 84 7.49 2.23 11.16
N PRO A 85 7.82 3.50 11.41
CA PRO A 85 8.95 3.83 12.25
C PRO A 85 8.68 3.39 13.68
N GLN A 86 9.72 2.88 14.36
CA GLN A 86 9.62 2.37 15.73
C GLN A 86 9.08 3.42 16.71
N ARG A 87 9.37 4.71 16.48
CA ARG A 87 8.90 5.83 17.30
C ARG A 87 7.38 6.05 17.25
N ILE A 88 6.69 5.50 16.25
CA ILE A 88 5.21 5.54 16.15
C ILE A 88 4.61 4.22 16.66
N SER A 89 5.22 3.08 16.33
CA SER A 89 4.73 1.75 16.68
C SER A 89 5.88 0.78 16.85
N GLU A 90 5.97 0.13 18.01
CA GLU A 90 6.99 -0.89 18.30
C GLU A 90 6.92 -2.06 17.30
N LEU A 91 5.72 -2.34 16.77
CA LEU A 91 5.47 -3.42 15.83
C LEU A 91 6.07 -3.16 14.44
N GLN A 92 6.40 -1.92 14.10
CA GLN A 92 6.99 -1.53 12.80
C GLN A 92 6.26 -2.15 11.59
N LEU A 93 4.92 -2.06 11.57
CA LEU A 93 4.08 -2.78 10.62
C LEU A 93 4.46 -2.47 9.16
N PRO A 94 4.59 -3.48 8.29
CA PRO A 94 5.00 -3.28 6.91
C PRO A 94 3.84 -2.84 6.02
N PHE A 95 4.11 -1.93 5.08
CA PHE A 95 3.17 -1.47 4.06
C PHE A 95 3.79 -1.53 2.68
N LYS A 96 3.00 -1.97 1.71
CA LYS A 96 3.31 -1.86 0.28
C LYS A 96 2.45 -0.75 -0.29
N ILE A 97 3.06 0.30 -0.82
CA ILE A 97 2.31 1.45 -1.34
C ILE A 97 2.70 1.80 -2.76
N LEU A 98 1.71 2.26 -3.53
CA LEU A 98 1.86 2.75 -4.89
C LEU A 98 1.47 4.24 -4.93
N PRO A 99 2.45 5.15 -5.17
CA PRO A 99 2.15 6.57 -5.33
C PRO A 99 1.41 6.87 -6.65
N MET A 100 0.41 7.74 -6.55
CA MET A 100 -0.52 8.14 -7.60
C MET A 100 -0.70 9.66 -7.59
N HIS A 101 -0.59 10.32 -8.74
CA HIS A 101 -0.84 11.76 -8.91
C HIS A 101 -2.31 12.14 -8.66
N THR A 102 -3.23 11.27 -9.07
CA THR A 102 -4.68 11.50 -8.95
C THR A 102 -5.38 10.26 -8.41
N LEU A 103 -6.53 10.49 -7.77
CA LEU A 103 -7.37 9.46 -7.19
C LEU A 103 -8.84 9.84 -7.39
N ASP A 104 -9.69 8.85 -7.64
CA ASP A 104 -11.15 9.05 -7.61
C ASP A 104 -11.59 9.18 -6.14
N MET A 105 -11.97 10.39 -5.75
CA MET A 105 -12.34 10.70 -4.37
C MET A 105 -13.81 10.38 -4.05
N GLU A 106 -14.56 9.79 -4.99
CA GLU A 106 -15.97 9.47 -4.75
C GLU A 106 -16.12 8.42 -3.63
N GLY A 107 -16.68 8.85 -2.50
CA GLY A 107 -16.82 8.00 -1.31
C GLY A 107 -15.53 7.80 -0.54
N VAL A 108 -14.53 8.67 -0.74
CA VAL A 108 -13.30 8.71 0.05
C VAL A 108 -13.33 9.93 0.98
N VAL A 109 -13.00 9.71 2.24
CA VAL A 109 -12.81 10.75 3.24
C VAL A 109 -11.32 10.91 3.52
N ASP A 110 -10.86 12.16 3.52
CA ASP A 110 -9.49 12.57 3.86
C ASP A 110 -9.45 13.02 5.33
N LEU A 111 -8.96 12.15 6.22
CA LEU A 111 -8.87 12.39 7.64
C LEU A 111 -7.55 13.08 7.98
N LYS A 112 -7.63 14.38 8.32
CA LYS A 112 -6.47 15.20 8.64
C LYS A 112 -5.83 14.79 9.97
N VAL A 113 -4.50 14.76 9.97
CA VAL A 113 -3.67 14.44 11.14
C VAL A 113 -2.93 15.71 11.57
N PRO A 114 -2.85 16.00 12.89
CA PRO A 114 -2.16 17.18 13.39
C PRO A 114 -0.71 17.30 12.86
N PRO A 115 -0.24 18.51 12.52
CA PRO A 115 1.08 18.71 11.90
C PRO A 115 2.26 18.05 12.62
N HIS A 116 2.24 18.03 13.96
CA HIS A 116 3.32 17.42 14.76
C HIS A 116 3.45 15.90 14.59
N GLN A 117 2.41 15.23 14.07
CA GLN A 117 2.44 13.81 13.72
C GLN A 117 2.55 13.60 12.22
N SER A 118 1.84 14.39 11.41
CA SER A 118 1.78 14.20 9.96
C SER A 118 3.07 14.61 9.24
N THR A 119 3.92 15.43 9.85
CA THR A 119 5.25 15.78 9.32
C THR A 119 6.28 14.67 9.51
N ASP A 120 6.01 13.70 10.37
CA ASP A 120 6.81 12.47 10.45
C ASP A 120 6.41 11.52 9.31
N SER A 121 6.98 11.77 8.14
CA SER A 121 6.52 11.26 6.84
C SER A 121 7.55 10.35 6.18
N TRP A 122 7.06 9.27 5.56
CA TRP A 122 7.86 8.42 4.68
C TRP A 122 8.49 9.16 3.49
N PHE A 123 7.90 10.30 3.09
CA PHE A 123 8.39 11.18 2.04
C PHE A 123 8.78 12.52 2.66
N PRO A 124 10.07 12.80 2.88
CA PRO A 124 10.54 14.04 3.50
C PRO A 124 10.03 15.28 2.76
N GLY A 125 9.60 16.29 3.50
CA GLY A 125 9.02 17.53 2.94
C GLY A 125 7.53 17.44 2.63
N TYR A 126 6.86 16.32 2.94
CA TYR A 126 5.42 16.18 2.85
C TYR A 126 4.81 15.92 4.21
N GLN A 127 3.59 16.40 4.41
CA GLN A 127 2.71 15.98 5.49
C GLN A 127 1.68 14.97 4.97
N TRP A 128 1.27 14.01 5.80
CA TRP A 128 0.30 12.99 5.40
C TRP A 128 -1.06 13.10 6.11
N SER A 129 -2.09 12.63 5.42
CA SER A 129 -3.43 12.41 5.98
C SER A 129 -3.98 11.06 5.52
N ILE A 130 -4.97 10.52 6.24
CA ILE A 130 -5.45 9.15 6.05
C ILE A 130 -6.62 9.14 5.08
N LEU A 131 -6.57 8.27 4.07
CA LEU A 131 -7.65 8.08 3.10
C LEU A 131 -8.51 6.89 3.49
N VAL A 132 -9.79 7.12 3.68
CA VAL A 132 -10.75 6.09 4.11
C VAL A 132 -11.92 6.01 3.14
N CYS A 133 -12.20 4.82 2.61
CA CYS A 133 -13.39 4.60 1.80
C CYS A 133 -14.61 4.39 2.68
N THR A 134 -15.67 5.17 2.47
CA THR A 134 -16.95 5.07 3.20
C THR A 134 -18.04 4.33 2.42
N LYS A 135 -17.80 3.99 1.15
CA LYS A 135 -18.70 3.16 0.34
C LYS A 135 -18.69 1.67 0.72
N CYS A 136 -17.65 1.24 1.42
CA CYS A 136 -17.54 -0.14 1.88
C CYS A 136 -18.31 -0.31 3.19
N GLN A 137 -18.85 -1.50 3.44
CA GLN A 137 -19.68 -1.78 4.63
C GLN A 137 -18.94 -1.43 5.93
N ARG A 138 -17.60 -1.47 5.90
CA ARG A 138 -16.73 -0.87 6.89
C ARG A 138 -15.86 0.17 6.22
N SER A 139 -15.63 1.26 6.94
CA SER A 139 -14.66 2.27 6.55
C SER A 139 -13.29 1.64 6.30
N THR A 140 -12.87 1.55 5.04
CA THR A 140 -11.63 0.86 4.65
C THR A 140 -10.50 1.88 4.54
N HIS A 141 -9.43 1.73 5.31
CA HIS A 141 -8.21 2.53 5.14
C HIS A 141 -7.52 2.14 3.82
N LEU A 142 -7.48 3.06 2.86
CA LEU A 142 -6.95 2.86 1.51
C LEU A 142 -5.46 3.23 1.39
N GLY A 143 -4.98 4.07 2.29
CA GLY A 143 -3.64 4.64 2.26
C GLY A 143 -3.63 6.10 2.66
N TRP A 144 -2.76 6.90 2.05
CA TRP A 144 -2.46 8.26 2.51
C TRP A 144 -2.49 9.28 1.39
N ARG A 145 -2.87 10.52 1.70
CA ARG A 145 -2.58 11.68 0.86
C ARG A 145 -1.35 12.38 1.41
N PHE A 146 -0.43 12.74 0.54
CA PHE A 146 0.77 13.51 0.86
C PHE A 146 0.66 14.89 0.23
N GLU A 147 0.86 15.93 1.04
CA GLU A 147 0.82 17.33 0.63
C GLU A 147 2.15 17.99 1.02
N SER A 148 2.78 18.70 0.08
CA SER A 148 4.06 19.33 0.33
C SER A 148 3.92 20.44 1.38
N VAL A 149 4.85 20.46 2.35
CA VAL A 149 4.86 21.46 3.41
C VAL A 149 5.28 22.84 2.91
N THR A 150 5.94 22.91 1.75
CA THR A 150 6.43 24.16 1.15
C THR A 150 5.55 24.64 -0.01
N ASN A 151 4.89 23.71 -0.71
CA ASN A 151 4.02 24.03 -1.84
C ASN A 151 2.74 23.18 -1.81
N PRO A 152 1.63 23.68 -1.23
CA PRO A 152 0.37 22.93 -1.14
C PRO A 152 -0.23 22.47 -2.49
N SER A 153 0.21 23.05 -3.61
CA SER A 153 -0.21 22.60 -4.95
C SER A 153 0.46 21.28 -5.36
N GLU A 154 1.55 20.91 -4.70
CA GLU A 154 2.27 19.66 -4.90
C GLU A 154 1.75 18.61 -3.92
N GLN A 155 1.02 17.65 -4.46
CA GLN A 155 0.42 16.56 -3.70
C GLN A 155 0.36 15.28 -4.52
N PHE A 156 0.26 14.17 -3.81
CA PHE A 156 -0.03 12.86 -4.40
C PHE A 156 -0.73 11.98 -3.37
N TYR A 157 -1.19 10.81 -3.82
CA TYR A 157 -1.83 9.79 -3.01
C TYR A 157 -0.93 8.56 -3.00
N ALA A 158 -0.85 7.82 -1.90
CA ALA A 158 -0.17 6.53 -1.86
C ALA A 158 -1.18 5.46 -1.43
N LEU A 159 -1.59 4.64 -2.38
CA LEU A 159 -2.54 3.56 -2.14
C LEU A 159 -1.82 2.33 -1.61
N ILE A 160 -2.42 1.67 -0.64
CA ILE A 160 -1.98 0.35 -0.17
C ILE A 160 -2.26 -0.64 -1.29
N VAL A 161 -1.25 -1.45 -1.65
CA VAL A 161 -1.36 -2.42 -2.74
C VAL A 161 -0.88 -3.80 -2.32
N SER A 162 -1.47 -4.83 -2.90
CA SER A 162 -0.91 -6.18 -2.96
C SER A 162 -0.48 -6.49 -4.38
N TYR A 163 0.46 -7.42 -4.52
CA TYR A 163 0.79 -7.96 -5.82
C TYR A 163 1.31 -9.38 -5.66
N ASP A 164 1.10 -10.18 -6.70
CA ASP A 164 1.60 -11.55 -6.77
C ASP A 164 3.12 -11.51 -7.04
N ASP A 165 3.88 -12.14 -6.15
CA ASP A 165 5.30 -12.37 -6.36
C ASP A 165 5.45 -13.56 -7.32
N GLU A 166 5.60 -13.29 -8.61
CA GLU A 166 6.15 -14.29 -9.53
C GLU A 166 7.64 -14.46 -9.19
N GLU A 167 7.95 -15.58 -8.52
CA GLU A 167 9.28 -16.18 -8.29
C GLU A 167 10.16 -15.66 -7.12
N GLN A 168 10.06 -16.37 -5.99
CA GLN A 168 11.23 -16.83 -5.22
C GLN A 168 11.13 -18.35 -4.99
N THR A 169 11.19 -19.14 -6.06
CA THR A 169 11.35 -20.62 -5.96
C THR A 169 12.56 -21.12 -6.75
N ASN A 170 13.64 -20.34 -6.85
CA ASN A 170 14.91 -20.82 -7.41
C ASN A 170 16.14 -20.07 -6.83
N THR A 171 16.34 -20.10 -5.50
CA THR A 171 17.69 -20.00 -4.86
C THR A 171 17.59 -20.18 -3.35
N LEU A 172 17.19 -21.37 -2.88
CA LEU A 172 17.59 -21.89 -1.56
C LEU A 172 17.73 -23.42 -1.66
N ALA A 173 18.70 -23.84 -2.46
CA ALA A 173 19.24 -25.18 -2.42
C ALA A 173 20.69 -25.10 -1.94
N VAL A 174 20.87 -24.78 -0.66
CA VAL A 174 22.05 -25.20 0.13
C VAL A 174 21.53 -25.47 1.53
N GLY A 175 21.81 -26.68 2.02
CA GLY A 175 21.16 -27.33 3.16
C GLY A 175 21.23 -26.58 4.49
N ASP A 176 20.17 -26.75 5.27
CA ASP A 176 20.22 -27.35 6.60
C ASP A 176 18.81 -27.30 7.19
N ALA A 177 17.99 -28.25 6.77
CA ALA A 177 16.72 -28.56 7.42
C ALA A 177 16.98 -29.67 8.44
N GLU A 178 17.50 -29.31 9.61
CA GLU A 178 17.31 -30.10 10.82
C GLU A 178 17.48 -29.24 12.07
N LYS A 179 16.46 -29.28 12.93
CA LYS A 179 16.30 -28.60 14.23
C LYS A 179 15.83 -27.15 14.20
N MET A 180 14.50 -27.00 14.27
CA MET A 180 13.84 -26.65 15.54
C MET A 180 12.33 -26.75 15.33
N GLY A 181 11.75 -27.83 15.83
CA GLY A 181 10.33 -27.89 16.09
C GLY A 181 10.03 -27.10 17.36
N VAL A 182 9.25 -26.03 17.23
CA VAL A 182 8.31 -25.58 18.26
C VAL A 182 7.10 -25.02 17.53
N ALA A 183 6.05 -25.83 17.47
CA ALA A 183 4.71 -25.32 17.24
C ALA A 183 4.21 -24.72 18.56
N ALA A 184 3.82 -23.45 18.54
CA ALA A 184 2.84 -22.90 19.49
C ALA A 184 2.28 -21.57 18.96
N GLU A 185 1.00 -21.62 18.60
CA GLU A 185 0.00 -20.58 18.87
C GLU A 185 0.16 -19.22 18.18
N ILE A 186 -0.34 -19.17 16.93
CA ILE A 186 -0.66 -17.90 16.25
C ILE A 186 -1.90 -17.31 16.93
N SER A 187 -1.70 -16.43 17.91
CA SER A 187 -2.76 -15.57 18.43
C SER A 187 -3.08 -14.51 17.38
N ILE A 188 -4.12 -14.75 16.56
CA ILE A 188 -4.67 -13.78 15.61
C ILE A 188 -5.56 -12.82 16.39
N GLY A 189 -5.22 -11.53 16.36
CA GLY A 189 -6.00 -10.44 16.97
C GLY A 189 -5.21 -9.68 18.02
N THR A 190 -4.25 -8.85 17.60
CA THR A 190 -3.75 -7.78 18.49
C THR A 190 -4.76 -6.64 18.48
N PRO A 191 -5.25 -6.20 19.65
CA PRO A 191 -6.21 -5.10 19.73
C PRO A 191 -5.67 -3.85 19.03
N ALA A 192 -6.57 -3.12 18.36
CA ALA A 192 -6.24 -1.87 17.69
C ALA A 192 -5.40 -0.97 18.63
N PRO A 193 -4.28 -0.40 18.17
CA PRO A 193 -3.45 0.44 19.01
C PRO A 193 -4.27 1.56 19.64
N GLY A 194 -3.93 1.94 20.88
CA GLY A 194 -4.69 2.94 21.63
C GLY A 194 -4.88 4.27 20.89
N TRP A 195 -3.94 4.66 20.02
CA TRP A 195 -4.08 5.86 19.18
C TRP A 195 -5.24 5.73 18.17
N MET A 196 -5.45 4.55 17.59
CA MET A 196 -6.52 4.31 16.61
C MET A 196 -7.88 4.26 17.30
N VAL A 197 -7.95 3.62 18.48
CA VAL A 197 -9.17 3.61 19.31
C VAL A 197 -9.51 5.03 19.80
N ALA A 198 -8.51 5.80 20.23
CA ALA A 198 -8.70 7.19 20.63
C ALA A 198 -9.18 8.07 19.47
N MET A 199 -8.70 7.85 18.25
CA MET A 199 -9.20 8.57 17.06
C MET A 199 -10.66 8.21 16.75
N VAL A 200 -11.04 6.93 16.80
CA VAL A 200 -12.43 6.50 16.58
C VAL A 200 -13.36 7.05 17.67
N LEU A 201 -12.92 7.05 18.93
CA LEU A 201 -13.69 7.60 20.05
C LEU A 201 -13.84 9.13 19.97
N ALA A 202 -12.76 9.86 19.64
CA ALA A 202 -12.82 11.32 19.45
C ALA A 202 -13.75 11.73 18.30
N MET A 203 -13.92 10.87 17.29
CA MET A 203 -14.88 11.08 16.20
C MET A 203 -16.33 10.82 16.62
N ALA A 204 -16.59 9.95 17.59
CA ALA A 204 -17.92 9.68 18.12
C ALA A 204 -18.43 10.79 19.06
N GLU A 205 -17.53 11.49 19.75
CA GLU A 205 -17.89 12.55 20.70
C GLU A 205 -18.13 13.92 20.03
N GLY A 206 -17.71 14.09 18.78
CA GLY A 206 -17.90 15.34 18.02
C GLY A 206 -19.33 15.62 17.53
N SER A 207 -20.29 14.71 17.71
CA SER A 207 -21.65 14.84 17.14
C SER A 207 -22.73 15.32 18.12
N THR A 208 -22.38 15.77 19.33
CA THR A 208 -23.34 16.36 20.29
C THR A 208 -23.01 17.82 20.60
N GLN A 209 -23.11 18.69 19.60
CA GLN A 209 -23.39 20.11 19.86
C GLN A 209 -24.90 20.32 19.81
N THR A 210 -25.52 20.27 20.99
CA THR A 210 -26.85 20.79 21.25
C THR A 210 -26.90 22.28 20.93
N SER A 211 -27.71 22.63 19.93
CA SER A 211 -28.07 24.00 19.62
C SER A 211 -28.82 24.62 20.82
N PRO A 212 -28.44 25.81 21.33
CA PRO A 212 -29.27 26.51 22.30
C PRO A 212 -30.46 27.13 21.56
N VAL A 213 -31.67 26.72 21.96
CA VAL A 213 -32.90 27.42 21.61
C VAL A 213 -32.94 28.73 22.40
N ALA A 214 -32.98 29.85 21.69
CA ALA A 214 -33.49 31.13 22.15
C ALA A 214 -34.25 31.79 21.01
#